data_AF-A0A7C4QE89-F1
#
_entry.id   AF-A0A7C4QE89-F1
#
_cell.length_a   1.000
_cell.length_b   1.000
_cell.length_c   1.000
_cell.angle_alpha   90.00
_cell.angle_beta   90.00
_cell.angle_gamma   90.00
#
_symmetry.space_group_name_H-M   'P 1'
#
loop_
_entity.id
_entity.type
_entity.pdbx_description
1 polymer ?
#
loop_
_entity_poly.entity_id
_entity_poly.type
_entity_poly.pdbx_seq_one_letter_code
_entity_poly.pdbx_strand_id
1 'polypeptide(L)'
;MRIVMSGLKEGLCKALPNTIDIFQIESRNPHLHSQKGELHVIEMLAESLGAIYHSRLADQHLKNMVLKILKEFSYEEEPPKPRTYEYPKINARKFLDEVLSRSELSVAYGF
;
A
#
# COMPACT_ATOMS: atom_id res chain seq x y z
N MET A 1 19.00 4.37 -16.28
CA MET A 1 17.75 4.69 -15.58
C MET A 1 16.69 4.07 -16.42
N ARG A 2 16.10 2.97 -15.94
CA ARG A 2 15.09 2.22 -16.66
C ARG A 2 13.72 2.70 -16.18
N ILE A 3 12.84 3.00 -17.12
CA ILE A 3 11.45 3.35 -16.86
C ILE A 3 10.59 2.31 -17.57
N VAL A 4 9.71 1.65 -16.83
CA VAL A 4 8.66 0.79 -17.40
C VAL A 4 7.32 1.48 -17.16
N MET A 5 6.53 1.58 -18.23
CA MET A 5 5.19 2.17 -18.21
C MET A 5 4.16 1.06 -18.38
N SER A 6 3.21 0.99 -17.44
CA SER A 6 2.06 0.09 -17.47
C SER A 6 0.81 0.92 -17.22
N GLY A 7 -0.27 0.73 -17.99
CA GLY A 7 -1.47 1.55 -17.83
C GLY A 7 -2.76 0.82 -18.22
N LEU A 8 -3.88 1.30 -17.65
CA LEU A 8 -5.23 0.87 -18.02
C LEU A 8 -5.72 1.74 -19.18
N LYS A 9 -6.27 1.13 -20.23
CA LYS A 9 -6.85 1.83 -21.39
C LYS A 9 -7.99 2.78 -20.96
N GLU A 10 -8.14 3.87 -21.70
CA GLU A 10 -9.20 4.86 -21.51
C GLU A 10 -10.59 4.21 -21.45
N GLY A 11 -11.47 4.75 -20.60
CA GLY A 11 -12.87 4.33 -20.52
C GLY A 11 -13.17 3.08 -19.68
N LEU A 12 -12.18 2.39 -19.12
CA LEU A 12 -12.40 1.21 -18.25
C LEU A 12 -12.83 1.56 -16.81
N CYS A 13 -12.54 2.77 -16.33
CA CYS A 13 -12.94 3.24 -14.99
C CYS A 13 -13.90 4.43 -15.08
N LYS A 14 -15.17 4.25 -14.69
CA LYS A 14 -16.17 5.35 -14.74
C LYS A 14 -15.86 6.51 -13.77
N ALA A 15 -15.07 6.25 -12.73
CA ALA A 15 -14.67 7.27 -11.74
C ALA A 15 -13.39 8.04 -12.15
N LEU A 16 -12.62 7.50 -13.09
CA LEU A 16 -11.40 8.10 -13.64
C LEU A 16 -11.51 8.02 -15.17
N PRO A 17 -12.11 9.03 -15.82
CA PRO A 17 -12.38 8.98 -17.26
C PRO A 17 -11.10 8.93 -18.11
N ASN A 18 -9.96 9.31 -17.54
CA ASN A 18 -8.64 9.25 -18.17
C ASN A 18 -7.92 7.92 -17.90
N THR A 19 -6.89 7.59 -18.68
CA THR A 19 -5.97 6.48 -18.38
C THR A 19 -5.32 6.62 -17.01
N ILE A 20 -5.04 5.48 -16.35
CA ILE A 20 -4.16 5.42 -15.18
C ILE A 20 -2.79 4.99 -15.66
N ASP A 21 -1.79 5.85 -15.46
CA ASP A 21 -0.39 5.55 -15.79
C ASP A 21 0.39 5.18 -14.53
N ILE A 22 1.02 4.00 -14.54
CA ILE A 22 1.89 3.50 -13.47
C ILE A 22 3.32 3.48 -13.99
N PHE A 23 4.19 4.27 -13.33
CA PHE A 23 5.61 4.35 -13.65
C PHE A 23 6.42 3.56 -12.62
N GLN A 24 7.30 2.68 -13.09
CA GLN A 24 8.30 2.01 -12.27
C GLN A 24 9.68 2.55 -12.63
N ILE A 25 10.31 3.26 -11.68
CA ILE A 25 11.59 3.95 -11.86
C ILE A 25 12.64 3.31 -10.95
N GLU A 26 13.74 2.86 -11.56
CA GLU A 26 14.89 2.31 -10.82
C GLU A 26 15.85 3.44 -10.39
N SER A 27 16.09 3.58 -9.08
CA SER A 27 17.01 4.57 -8.53
C SER A 27 18.48 4.24 -8.84
N ARG A 28 19.32 5.28 -8.96
CA ARG A 28 20.78 5.09 -9.10
C ARG A 28 21.44 4.68 -7.79
N ASN A 29 20.94 5.21 -6.68
CA ASN A 29 21.47 4.93 -5.36
C ASN A 29 20.88 3.61 -4.83
N PRO A 30 21.67 2.83 -4.07
CA PRO A 30 21.19 1.62 -3.42
C PRO A 30 20.12 1.93 -2.36
N HIS A 31 19.20 1.00 -2.15
CA HIS A 31 18.20 1.09 -1.09
C HIS A 31 18.76 0.49 0.21
N LEU A 32 19.37 1.34 1.05
CA LEU A 32 19.97 0.93 2.33
C LEU A 32 19.09 1.44 3.49
N HIS A 33 18.65 0.53 4.36
CA HIS A 33 17.97 0.83 5.62
C HIS A 33 18.37 -0.17 6.70
N SER A 34 18.07 0.15 7.96
CA SER A 34 18.30 -0.78 9.08
C SER A 34 17.41 -2.02 8.96
N GLN A 35 17.94 -3.17 9.37
CA GLN A 35 17.21 -4.42 9.40
C GLN A 35 16.48 -4.57 10.75
N LYS A 36 15.20 -4.94 10.72
CA LYS A 36 14.35 -5.12 11.91
C LYS A 36 14.17 -6.59 12.31
N GLY A 37 15.02 -7.48 11.81
CA GLY A 37 14.98 -8.92 12.07
C GLY A 37 14.05 -9.70 11.14
N GLU A 38 14.10 -11.04 11.24
CA GLU A 38 13.39 -11.96 10.34
C GLU A 38 11.87 -11.95 10.56
N LEU A 39 11.42 -11.86 11.82
CA LEU A 39 9.98 -11.79 12.14
C LEU A 39 9.30 -10.61 11.44
N HIS A 40 9.96 -9.46 11.42
CA HIS A 40 9.44 -8.28 10.71
C HIS A 40 9.28 -8.52 9.20
N VAL A 41 10.20 -9.28 8.59
CA VAL A 41 10.11 -9.61 7.16
C VAL A 41 8.94 -10.55 6.89
N ILE A 42 8.70 -11.53 7.77
CA ILE A 42 7.56 -12.45 7.66
C ILE A 42 6.23 -11.71 7.83
N GLU A 43 6.15 -10.78 8.79
CA GLU A 43 4.98 -9.91 8.97
C GLU A 43 4.71 -9.07 7.71
N MET A 44 5.73 -8.41 7.16
CA MET A 44 5.61 -7.65 5.91
C MET A 44 5.14 -8.51 4.74
N LEU A 45 5.64 -9.75 4.65
CA LEU A 45 5.23 -10.70 3.62
C LEU A 45 3.74 -11.08 3.78
N ALA A 46 3.31 -11.41 5.00
CA ALA A 46 1.92 -11.76 5.30
C ALA A 46 0.96 -10.60 5.01
N GLU A 47 1.29 -9.38 5.41
CA GLU A 47 0.49 -8.19 5.13
C GLU A 47 0.38 -7.90 3.62
N SER A 48 1.50 -7.99 2.91
CA SER A 48 1.57 -7.74 1.46
C SER A 48 0.76 -8.78 0.67
N LEU A 49 0.94 -10.05 1.00
CA LEU A 49 0.20 -11.14 0.36
C LEU A 49 -1.28 -11.17 0.78
N GLY A 50 -1.60 -10.70 1.98
CA GLY A 50 -2.97 -10.50 2.45
C GLY A 50 -3.75 -9.53 1.57
N ALA A 51 -3.13 -8.44 1.11
CA ALA A 51 -3.75 -7.52 0.18
C ALA A 51 -4.11 -8.16 -1.17
N ILE A 52 -3.28 -9.11 -1.65
CA ILE A 52 -3.54 -9.86 -2.88
C ILE A 52 -4.62 -10.93 -2.63
N TYR A 53 -4.48 -11.72 -1.56
CA TYR A 53 -5.39 -12.81 -1.20
C TYR A 53 -6.83 -12.34 -1.02
N HIS A 54 -7.04 -11.20 -0.37
CA HIS A 54 -8.35 -10.61 -0.09
C HIS A 54 -8.89 -9.74 -1.24
N SER A 55 -8.17 -9.61 -2.35
CA SER A 55 -8.63 -8.86 -3.52
C SER A 55 -9.84 -9.52 -4.17
N ARG A 56 -10.80 -8.72 -4.66
CA ARG A 56 -11.95 -9.20 -5.43
C ARG A 56 -11.53 -9.82 -6.78
N LEU A 57 -10.31 -9.57 -7.23
CA LEU A 57 -9.74 -10.11 -8.46
C LEU A 57 -9.03 -11.46 -8.23
N ALA A 58 -8.82 -11.88 -6.98
CA ALA A 58 -8.13 -13.11 -6.67
C ALA A 58 -9.07 -14.31 -6.77
N ASP A 59 -8.79 -15.19 -7.73
CA ASP A 59 -9.44 -16.49 -7.85
C ASP A 59 -8.86 -17.51 -6.87
N GLN A 60 -9.46 -18.70 -6.81
CA GLN A 60 -9.02 -19.74 -5.89
C GLN A 60 -7.59 -20.23 -6.16
N HIS A 61 -7.17 -20.22 -7.43
CA HIS A 61 -5.82 -20.61 -7.82
C HIS A 61 -4.79 -19.63 -7.23
N LEU A 62 -5.00 -18.33 -7.40
CA LEU A 62 -4.13 -17.28 -6.83
C LEU A 62 -4.11 -17.34 -5.30
N LYS A 63 -5.27 -17.54 -4.66
CA LYS A 63 -5.35 -17.71 -3.20
C LYS A 63 -4.52 -18.90 -2.71
N ASN A 64 -4.61 -20.05 -3.39
CA ASN A 64 -3.83 -21.23 -3.05
C ASN A 64 -2.32 -21.00 -3.24
N MET A 65 -1.91 -20.27 -4.29
CA MET A 65 -0.50 -19.89 -4.47
C MET A 65 0.01 -19.01 -3.33
N VAL A 66 -0.78 -18.01 -2.91
CA VAL A 66 -0.43 -17.15 -1.77
C VAL A 66 -0.24 -17.98 -0.49
N LEU A 67 -1.19 -18.86 -0.17
CA LEU A 67 -1.09 -19.72 1.03
C LEU A 67 0.13 -20.65 0.96
N LYS A 68 0.45 -21.18 -0.22
CA LYS A 68 1.66 -22.00 -0.41
C LYS A 68 2.93 -21.19 -0.11
N ILE A 69 3.05 -19.97 -0.65
CA ILE A 69 4.20 -19.10 -0.40
C ILE A 69 4.32 -18.81 1.10
N LEU A 70 3.23 -18.47 1.78
CA LEU A 70 3.26 -18.17 3.21
C LEU A 70 3.76 -19.36 4.06
N LYS A 71 3.35 -20.58 3.71
CA LYS A 71 3.83 -21.81 4.36
C LYS A 71 5.32 -22.04 4.19
N GLU A 72 5.90 -21.67 3.04
CA GLU A 72 7.35 -21.75 2.82
C GLU A 72 8.14 -20.85 3.80
N PHE A 73 7.49 -19.83 4.36
CA PHE A 73 8.04 -18.94 5.39
C PHE A 73 7.50 -19.22 6.80
N SER A 74 6.99 -20.43 7.05
CA SER A 74 6.42 -20.85 8.34
C SER A 74 5.24 -20.00 8.83
N TYR A 75 4.52 -19.37 7.90
CA TYR A 75 3.27 -18.65 8.19
C TYR A 75 2.08 -19.52 7.77
N GLU A 76 1.44 -20.16 8.76
CA GLU A 76 0.37 -21.15 8.56
C GLU A 76 -1.05 -20.56 8.59
N GLU A 77 -1.18 -19.32 9.04
CA GLU A 77 -2.47 -18.63 9.15
C GLU A 77 -2.93 -18.06 7.81
N GLU A 78 -4.23 -17.74 7.71
CA GLU A 78 -4.71 -16.91 6.61
C GLU A 78 -4.12 -15.51 6.74
N PRO A 79 -3.51 -14.93 5.68
CA PRO A 79 -2.89 -13.63 5.79
C PRO A 79 -3.93 -12.55 6.13
N PRO A 80 -3.54 -11.53 6.92
CA PRO A 80 -4.47 -10.55 7.44
C PRO A 80 -5.13 -9.75 6.31
N LYS A 81 -6.43 -9.48 6.46
CA LYS A 81 -7.14 -8.58 5.55
C LYS A 81 -6.70 -7.14 5.81
N PRO A 82 -6.22 -6.40 4.79
CA PRO A 82 -5.80 -5.02 4.98
C PRO A 82 -6.98 -4.16 5.41
N ARG A 83 -6.75 -3.29 6.40
CA ARG A 83 -7.71 -2.26 6.78
C ARG A 83 -7.78 -1.22 5.67
N THR A 84 -8.97 -1.02 5.13
CA THR A 84 -9.23 0.00 4.11
C THR A 84 -9.80 1.25 4.76
N TYR A 85 -9.37 2.42 4.28
CA TYR A 85 -9.86 3.72 4.70
C TYR A 85 -10.41 4.45 3.50
N GLU A 86 -11.51 5.17 3.68
CA GLU A 86 -12.03 6.09 2.68
C GLU A 86 -11.47 7.48 2.93
N TYR A 87 -11.23 8.24 1.85
CA TYR A 87 -10.88 9.64 1.99
C TYR A 87 -12.08 10.39 2.62
N PRO A 88 -11.92 10.97 3.82
CA PRO A 88 -13.05 11.58 4.49
C PRO A 88 -13.47 12.85 3.74
N LYS A 89 -14.78 13.05 3.58
CA LYS A 89 -15.34 14.27 2.99
C LYS A 89 -15.31 15.39 4.03
N ILE A 90 -14.12 15.93 4.27
CA ILE A 90 -13.87 16.99 5.26
C ILE A 90 -13.45 18.29 4.59
N ASN A 91 -13.74 19.41 5.23
CA ASN A 91 -13.17 20.69 4.84
C ASN A 91 -11.71 20.73 5.28
N ALA A 92 -10.80 20.60 4.32
CA ALA A 92 -9.36 20.56 4.57
C ALA A 92 -8.83 21.80 5.32
N ARG A 93 -9.36 22.99 5.04
CA ARG A 93 -8.96 24.22 5.73
C ARG A 93 -9.36 24.18 7.21
N LYS A 94 -10.63 23.87 7.48
CA LYS A 94 -11.12 23.74 8.87
C LYS A 94 -10.37 22.66 9.64
N PHE A 95 -10.08 21.52 9.00
CA PHE A 95 -9.30 20.45 9.60
C PHE A 95 -7.90 20.93 9.97
N LEU A 96 -7.23 21.64 9.06
CA LEU A 96 -5.90 22.20 9.31
C LEU A 96 -5.91 23.22 10.45
N ASP A 97 -6.87 24.16 10.45
CA ASP A 97 -6.99 25.18 11.51
C ASP A 97 -7.20 24.54 12.90
N GLU A 98 -7.99 23.48 12.96
CA GLU A 98 -8.22 22.72 14.20
C GLU A 98 -6.96 21.99 14.67
N VAL A 99 -6.20 21.37 13.75
CA VAL A 99 -4.94 20.69 14.08
C VAL A 99 -3.91 21.71 14.58
N LEU A 100 -3.74 22.84 13.90
CA LEU A 100 -2.76 23.85 14.30
C LEU A 100 -3.12 24.54 15.61
N SER A 101 -4.41 24.74 15.90
CA SER A 101 -4.83 25.39 17.15
C SER A 101 -4.71 24.49 18.39
N ARG A 102 -4.63 23.17 18.22
CA ARG A 102 -4.67 22.21 19.34
C ARG A 102 -3.46 21.29 19.46
N SER A 103 -2.74 21.05 18.37
CA SER A 103 -1.61 20.12 18.34
C SER A 103 -0.35 20.82 18.79
N GLU A 104 0.05 20.60 20.05
CA GLU A 104 1.33 21.08 20.59
C GLU A 104 2.54 20.62 19.75
N LEU A 105 2.44 19.44 19.14
CA LEU A 105 3.47 18.88 18.26
C LEU A 105 3.54 19.58 16.89
N SER A 106 2.42 20.08 16.37
CA SER A 106 2.38 20.69 15.04
C SER A 106 2.77 22.17 15.07
N VAL A 107 2.52 22.87 16.18
CA VAL A 107 2.90 24.28 16.36
C VAL A 107 4.43 24.44 16.43
N ALA A 108 5.15 23.42 16.89
CA ALA A 108 6.61 23.47 17.09
C ALA A 108 7.44 23.54 15.79
N TYR A 109 6.87 23.23 14.62
CA TYR A 109 7.65 23.08 13.38
C TYR A 109 7.37 24.13 12.29
N GLY A 110 6.61 25.18 12.60
CA GLY A 110 6.49 26.39 11.77
C GLY A 110 6.22 26.10 10.28
N PHE A 111 4.97 25.82 9.93
CA PHE A 111 4.50 25.88 8.55
C PHE A 111 3.94 27.26 8.22
#